data_AF-A0A6P8IYI7-F1
#
_entry.id   AF-A0A6P8IYI7-F1
#
_cell.length_a   1.000
_cell.length_b   1.000
_cell.length_c   1.000
_cell.angle_alpha   90.00
_cell.angle_beta   90.00
_cell.angle_gamma   90.00
#
_symmetry.space_group_name_H-M   'P 1'
#
loop_
_entity.id
_entity.type
_entity.pdbx_description
1 polymer ?
#
loop_
_entity_poly.entity_id
_entity_poly.type
_entity_poly.pdbx_seq_one_letter_code
_entity_poly.pdbx_strand_id
1 'polypeptide(L)'
;MFSAVLAILVSFVSMENTRGQVATPCDVDYYKLGCYIDQYYSRGLPQLLFTDRDRSSPYFQQYINWKNWDQYLHSLACRCASEARNRNFSMFGLQYYGECWAGAGACDTYGQLGYSQHCVSRNYTRCDNDDENECVGGANANYVYLLTE
;
A
#
# COMPACT_ATOMS: atom_id res chain seq x y z
N MET A 1 -54.14 7.71 -45.12
CA MET A 1 -53.68 6.31 -44.96
C MET A 1 -52.26 6.36 -44.40
N PHE A 2 -52.07 5.61 -43.32
CA PHE A 2 -50.96 5.43 -42.40
C PHE A 2 -49.59 6.09 -42.64
N SER A 3 -49.23 6.88 -41.63
CA SER A 3 -47.90 7.31 -41.23
C SER A 3 -47.08 6.14 -40.68
N ALA A 4 -45.81 6.01 -41.05
CA ALA A 4 -44.85 5.17 -40.33
C ALA A 4 -43.40 5.61 -40.68
N VAL A 5 -42.82 6.48 -39.87
CA VAL A 5 -41.37 6.55 -39.71
C VAL A 5 -41.08 6.10 -38.29
N LEU A 6 -40.57 4.87 -38.18
CA LEU A 6 -40.20 4.22 -36.93
C LEU A 6 -38.88 4.82 -36.44
N ALA A 7 -38.95 5.88 -35.63
CA ALA A 7 -37.79 6.39 -34.92
C ALA A 7 -37.51 5.44 -33.74
N ILE A 8 -36.38 4.74 -33.83
CA ILE A 8 -35.88 3.82 -32.82
C ILE A 8 -35.67 4.61 -31.53
N LEU A 9 -36.46 4.30 -30.50
CA LEU A 9 -36.19 4.75 -29.13
C LEU A 9 -34.89 4.07 -28.70
N VAL A 10 -33.79 4.80 -28.77
CA VAL A 10 -32.56 4.41 -28.06
C VAL A 10 -32.90 4.57 -26.58
N SER A 11 -33.31 3.49 -25.94
CA SER A 11 -33.37 3.42 -24.49
C SER A 11 -31.97 3.73 -23.97
N PHE A 12 -31.80 4.91 -23.38
CA PHE A 12 -30.67 5.17 -22.50
C PHE A 12 -30.79 4.18 -21.35
N VAL A 13 -30.14 3.02 -21.49
CA VAL A 13 -29.89 2.14 -20.35
C VAL A 13 -29.03 2.99 -19.41
N SER A 14 -29.63 3.46 -18.32
CA SER A 14 -28.89 4.06 -17.23
C SER A 14 -27.88 3.01 -16.77
N MET A 15 -26.59 3.28 -16.98
CA MET A 15 -25.54 2.45 -16.39
C MET A 15 -25.72 2.53 -14.88
N GLU A 16 -26.24 1.46 -14.31
CA GLU A 16 -26.31 1.30 -12.87
C GLU A 16 -24.89 1.39 -12.33
N ASN A 17 -24.62 2.47 -11.59
CA ASN A 17 -23.38 2.66 -10.85
C ASN A 17 -23.36 1.61 -9.73
N THR A 18 -22.85 0.42 -10.04
CA THR A 18 -22.48 -0.56 -9.03
C THR A 18 -21.38 0.08 -8.17
N ARG A 19 -21.78 0.65 -7.03
CA ARG A 19 -20.89 1.01 -5.92
C ARG A 19 -20.27 -0.27 -5.34
N GLY A 20 -19.36 -0.89 -6.08
CA GLY A 20 -18.18 -1.50 -5.48
C GLY A 20 -17.13 -0.40 -5.43
N GLN A 21 -16.62 -0.09 -4.24
CA GLN A 21 -15.47 0.81 -4.12
C GLN A 21 -14.26 0.11 -4.77
N VAL A 22 -14.07 0.34 -6.07
CA VAL A 22 -12.80 0.04 -6.72
C VAL A 22 -11.79 0.99 -6.09
N ALA A 23 -10.86 0.45 -5.31
CA ALA A 23 -9.74 1.23 -4.79
C ALA A 23 -9.02 1.85 -5.99
N THR A 24 -8.83 3.17 -5.97
CA THR A 24 -8.10 3.87 -7.04
C THR A 24 -6.71 3.27 -7.16
N PRO A 25 -6.30 2.73 -8.32
CA PRO A 25 -4.98 2.14 -8.49
C PRO A 25 -3.85 3.09 -8.08
N CYS A 26 -2.75 2.54 -7.57
CA CYS A 26 -1.55 3.33 -7.31
C CYS A 26 -0.93 3.82 -8.64
N ASP A 27 -0.27 4.98 -8.63
CA ASP A 27 0.55 5.45 -9.76
C ASP A 27 1.85 4.64 -9.93
N VAL A 28 2.17 3.80 -8.94
CA VAL A 28 3.38 3.00 -8.83
C VAL A 28 2.99 1.55 -8.72
N ASP A 29 3.46 0.75 -9.67
CA ASP A 29 3.34 -0.69 -9.54
C ASP A 29 4.43 -1.24 -8.62
N TYR A 30 4.08 -2.28 -7.87
CA TYR A 30 4.99 -2.93 -6.95
C TYR A 30 4.59 -4.40 -6.72
N TYR A 31 5.54 -5.19 -6.26
CA TYR A 31 5.40 -6.60 -5.96
C TYR A 31 5.66 -6.91 -4.49
N LYS A 32 4.86 -7.80 -3.90
CA LYS A 32 4.94 -8.22 -2.50
C LYS A 32 6.13 -9.16 -2.27
N LEU A 33 7.11 -8.75 -1.46
CA LEU A 33 8.26 -9.60 -1.10
C LEU A 33 8.06 -10.36 0.22
N GLY A 34 7.28 -9.79 1.16
CA GLY A 34 6.89 -10.49 2.38
C GLY A 34 7.17 -9.76 3.69
N CYS A 35 6.95 -10.47 4.79
CA CYS A 35 7.06 -9.95 6.15
C CYS A 35 8.40 -10.34 6.80
N TYR A 36 9.21 -9.36 7.18
CA TYR A 36 10.56 -9.56 7.71
C TYR A 36 10.72 -8.92 9.09
N ILE A 37 11.57 -9.51 9.93
CA ILE A 37 11.95 -8.94 11.22
C ILE A 37 12.75 -7.67 10.96
N ASP A 38 12.47 -6.62 11.74
CA ASP A 38 13.24 -5.38 11.70
C ASP A 38 13.68 -4.98 13.11
N GLN A 39 14.86 -4.38 13.22
CA GLN A 39 15.43 -3.94 14.48
C GLN A 39 16.06 -2.57 14.33
N TYR A 40 15.88 -1.71 15.34
CA TYR A 40 16.30 -0.31 15.28
C TYR A 40 17.78 -0.10 14.90
N TYR A 41 18.70 -0.94 15.41
CA TYR A 41 20.14 -0.80 15.17
C TYR A 41 20.64 -1.48 13.89
N SER A 42 19.83 -2.33 13.27
CA SER A 42 20.20 -3.13 12.10
C SER A 42 19.03 -3.19 11.13
N ARG A 43 18.45 -2.01 10.83
CA ARG A 43 17.25 -1.93 10.00
C ARG A 43 17.53 -2.45 8.60
N GLY A 44 16.61 -3.28 8.10
CA GLY A 44 16.67 -3.77 6.72
C GLY A 44 16.48 -2.65 5.70
N LEU A 45 15.69 -1.63 6.04
CA LEU A 45 15.47 -0.42 5.25
C LEU A 45 15.81 0.81 6.12
N PRO A 46 16.93 1.52 5.85
CA PRO A 46 17.52 2.44 6.82
C PRO A 46 16.89 3.85 6.88
N GLN A 47 16.06 4.25 5.92
CA GLN A 47 15.54 5.62 5.81
C GLN A 47 14.03 5.68 6.01
N LEU A 48 13.59 6.47 7.00
CA LEU A 48 12.19 6.84 7.14
C LEU A 48 11.85 7.89 6.08
N LEU A 49 10.94 7.58 5.18
CA LEU A 49 10.48 8.53 4.17
C LEU A 49 9.36 9.42 4.73
N PHE A 50 8.41 8.80 5.43
CA PHE A 50 7.36 9.47 6.19
C PHE A 50 6.75 8.58 7.28
N THR A 51 6.00 9.20 8.19
CA THR A 51 5.24 8.51 9.23
C THR A 51 3.84 9.11 9.41
N ASP A 52 2.86 8.25 9.66
CA ASP A 52 1.50 8.64 10.00
C ASP A 52 1.16 8.38 11.49
N ARG A 53 2.12 7.85 12.27
CA ARG A 53 1.90 7.48 13.67
C ARG A 53 2.55 8.41 14.67
N ASP A 54 3.60 9.13 14.27
CA ASP A 54 4.35 10.01 15.15
C ASP A 54 4.18 11.47 14.76
N ARG A 55 3.24 12.15 15.43
CA ARG A 55 2.95 13.59 15.23
C ARG A 55 4.15 14.50 15.57
N SER A 56 5.09 14.03 16.37
CA SER A 56 6.26 14.81 16.76
C SER A 56 7.39 14.74 15.72
N SER A 57 7.31 13.78 14.80
CA SER A 57 8.29 13.61 13.72
C SER A 57 8.20 14.74 12.69
N PRO A 58 9.34 15.27 12.21
CA PRO A 58 9.35 16.19 11.08
C PRO A 58 8.89 15.54 9.77
N TYR A 59 8.81 14.21 9.73
CA TYR A 59 8.31 13.44 8.58
C TYR A 59 6.84 13.05 8.72
N PHE A 60 6.12 13.63 9.69
CA PHE A 60 4.69 13.38 9.88
C PHE A 60 3.87 13.88 8.67
N GLN A 61 3.02 13.03 8.10
CA GLN A 61 2.13 13.43 7.00
C GLN A 61 0.67 13.54 7.44
N GLN A 62 0.14 12.49 8.07
CA GLN A 62 -1.28 12.43 8.47
C GLN A 62 -1.49 11.42 9.61
N TYR A 63 -2.71 11.29 10.14
CA TYR A 63 -3.00 10.25 11.13
C TYR A 63 -3.42 8.93 10.47
N ILE A 64 -3.07 7.81 11.11
CA ILE A 64 -3.63 6.50 10.76
C ILE A 64 -5.16 6.54 10.85
N ASN A 65 -5.85 6.16 9.77
CA ASN A 65 -7.30 6.05 9.76
C ASN A 65 -7.74 4.63 10.13
N TRP A 66 -7.79 4.36 11.44
CA TRP A 66 -8.24 3.08 11.99
C TRP A 66 -9.69 2.71 11.66
N LYS A 67 -10.55 3.70 11.35
CA LYS A 67 -11.95 3.44 11.00
C LYS A 67 -12.10 2.94 9.57
N ASN A 68 -11.32 3.50 8.65
CA ASN A 68 -11.29 3.10 7.24
C ASN A 68 -9.94 2.43 6.92
N TRP A 69 -9.62 1.37 7.67
CA TRP A 69 -8.32 0.70 7.63
C TRP A 69 -7.90 0.23 6.24
N ASP A 70 -8.78 -0.48 5.52
CA ASP A 70 -8.43 -1.06 4.22
C ASP A 70 -8.10 0.02 3.19
N GLN A 71 -8.87 1.11 3.19
CA GLN A 71 -8.62 2.27 2.32
C GLN A 71 -7.34 3.00 2.73
N TYR A 72 -7.08 3.11 4.03
CA TYR A 72 -5.87 3.71 4.57
C TYR A 72 -4.63 2.91 4.21
N LEU A 73 -4.67 1.58 4.36
CA LEU A 73 -3.55 0.69 4.09
C LEU A 73 -3.14 0.75 2.62
N HIS A 74 -4.14 0.72 1.73
CA HIS A 74 -3.92 0.92 0.30
C HIS A 74 -3.27 2.30 0.01
N SER A 75 -3.81 3.39 0.58
CA SER A 75 -3.25 4.73 0.44
C SER A 75 -1.83 4.86 1.00
N LEU A 76 -1.52 4.18 2.11
CA LEU A 76 -0.21 4.13 2.71
C LEU A 76 0.80 3.47 1.77
N ALA A 77 0.46 2.32 1.18
CA ALA A 77 1.29 1.63 0.22
C ALA A 77 1.54 2.48 -1.03
N CYS A 78 0.50 3.06 -1.65
CA CYS A 78 0.66 3.90 -2.83
C CYS A 78 1.56 5.11 -2.57
N ARG A 79 1.35 5.85 -1.47
CA ARG A 79 2.20 7.00 -1.12
C ARG A 79 3.64 6.58 -0.88
N CYS A 80 3.85 5.45 -0.20
CA CYS A 80 5.20 4.97 0.08
C CYS A 80 5.93 4.55 -1.20
N ALA A 81 5.23 3.87 -2.10
CA ALA A 81 5.77 3.50 -3.40
C ALA A 81 6.18 4.74 -4.23
N SER A 82 5.34 5.80 -4.23
CA SER A 82 5.64 7.06 -4.93
C SER A 82 6.85 7.77 -4.34
N GLU A 83 6.91 7.89 -3.01
CA GLU A 83 8.05 8.52 -2.33
C GLU A 83 9.36 7.75 -2.52
N ALA A 84 9.31 6.42 -2.46
CA ALA A 84 10.48 5.59 -2.66
C ALA A 84 11.01 5.70 -4.10
N ARG A 85 10.13 5.69 -5.10
CA ARG A 85 10.51 5.87 -6.51
C ARG A 85 11.03 7.27 -6.80
N ASN A 86 10.41 8.30 -6.26
CA ASN A 86 10.89 9.69 -6.40
C ASN A 86 12.31 9.89 -5.83
N ARG A 87 12.73 9.03 -4.90
CA ARG A 87 14.07 9.03 -4.29
C ARG A 87 15.02 8.01 -4.93
N ASN A 88 14.62 7.38 -6.04
CA ASN A 88 15.39 6.35 -6.76
C ASN A 88 15.73 5.11 -5.90
N PHE A 89 14.86 4.74 -4.96
CA PHE A 89 14.97 3.44 -4.30
C PHE A 89 14.32 2.34 -5.15
N SER A 90 14.76 1.11 -4.96
CA SER A 90 14.22 -0.08 -5.65
C SER A 90 13.08 -0.75 -4.86
N MET A 91 12.96 -0.45 -3.58
CA MET A 91 11.97 -1.08 -2.69
C MET A 91 11.55 -0.15 -1.58
N PHE A 92 10.42 -0.48 -0.97
CA PHE A 92 9.93 0.17 0.23
C PHE A 92 9.40 -0.86 1.23
N GLY A 93 9.30 -0.45 2.48
CA GLY A 93 8.80 -1.23 3.59
C GLY A 93 7.75 -0.45 4.35
N LEU A 94 6.68 -1.14 4.76
CA LEU A 94 5.67 -0.59 5.65
C LEU A 94 5.82 -1.22 7.04
N GLN A 95 5.91 -0.37 8.06
CA GLN A 95 6.11 -0.78 9.44
C GLN A 95 5.25 0.04 10.40
N TYR A 96 5.03 -0.50 11.61
CA TYR A 96 4.26 0.13 12.69
C TYR A 96 2.91 0.70 12.20
N TYR A 97 2.27 0.00 11.27
CA TYR A 97 0.95 0.33 10.71
C TYR A 97 0.86 1.68 9.96
N GLY A 98 1.94 2.43 9.82
CA GLY A 98 1.87 3.80 9.28
C GLY A 98 3.21 4.46 8.97
N GLU A 99 4.32 3.73 9.03
CA GLU A 99 5.62 4.24 8.64
C GLU A 99 6.00 3.70 7.26
N CYS A 100 6.62 4.57 6.47
CA CYS A 100 7.20 4.25 5.18
C CYS A 100 8.72 4.27 5.28
N TRP A 101 9.36 3.14 5.02
CA TRP A 101 10.80 2.96 5.06
C TRP A 101 11.34 2.60 3.68
N ALA A 102 12.54 3.07 3.35
CA ALA A 102 13.28 2.67 2.15
C ALA A 102 14.79 2.87 2.38
N GLY A 103 15.60 2.72 1.33
CA GLY A 103 17.00 3.13 1.38
C GLY A 103 17.87 2.40 0.38
N ALA A 104 19.06 2.96 0.12
CA ALA A 104 20.07 2.31 -0.68
C ALA A 104 20.58 1.02 0.00
N GLY A 105 20.92 0.00 -0.80
CA GLY A 105 21.39 -1.29 -0.30
C GLY A 105 20.27 -2.19 0.26
N ALA A 106 19.01 -1.74 0.24
CA ALA A 106 17.91 -2.50 0.81
C ALA A 106 17.77 -3.91 0.21
N CYS A 107 18.11 -4.11 -1.09
CA CYS A 107 18.16 -5.42 -1.74
C CYS A 107 18.98 -6.47 -0.99
N ASP A 108 20.05 -6.05 -0.30
CA ASP A 108 20.95 -6.95 0.41
C ASP A 108 20.56 -7.09 1.88
N THR A 109 19.79 -6.15 2.43
CA THR A 109 19.57 -6.00 3.88
C THR A 109 18.15 -6.32 4.35
N TYR A 110 17.12 -6.17 3.50
CA TYR A 110 15.72 -6.18 3.92
C TYR A 110 15.29 -7.46 4.66
N GLY A 111 15.87 -8.61 4.31
CA GLY A 111 15.53 -9.92 4.86
C GLY A 111 16.58 -10.55 5.76
N GLN A 112 17.66 -9.85 6.11
CA GLN A 112 18.82 -10.44 6.83
C GLN A 112 18.46 -11.01 8.21
N LEU A 113 17.45 -10.45 8.87
CA LEU A 113 17.00 -10.89 10.19
C LEU A 113 15.96 -12.03 10.13
N GLY A 114 15.56 -12.45 8.93
CA GLY A 114 14.59 -13.52 8.71
C GLY A 114 13.12 -13.06 8.69
N TYR A 115 12.22 -14.03 8.54
CA TYR A 115 10.79 -13.79 8.41
C TYR A 115 10.12 -13.43 9.74
N SER A 116 9.12 -12.56 9.68
CA SER A 116 8.24 -12.22 10.79
C SER A 116 6.81 -12.70 10.52
N GLN A 117 6.04 -12.89 11.59
CA GLN A 117 4.59 -13.15 11.52
C GLN A 117 3.76 -11.94 11.97
N HIS A 118 4.42 -10.80 12.23
CA HIS A 118 3.78 -9.61 12.77
C HIS A 118 3.34 -8.64 11.68
N CYS A 119 3.00 -9.11 10.48
CA CYS A 119 2.39 -8.29 9.45
C CYS A 119 0.90 -8.57 9.35
N VAL A 120 0.14 -7.51 9.10
CA VAL A 120 -1.31 -7.56 8.93
C VAL A 120 -1.71 -6.98 7.58
N SER A 121 -2.90 -7.34 7.12
CA SER A 121 -3.51 -6.83 5.90
C SER A 121 -4.88 -6.21 6.22
N ARG A 122 -5.78 -6.16 5.23
CA ARG A 122 -7.17 -5.74 5.36
C ARG A 122 -7.87 -6.41 6.54
N ASN A 123 -8.86 -5.73 7.09
CA ASN A 123 -9.61 -6.18 8.27
C ASN A 123 -8.73 -6.56 9.48
N TYR A 124 -7.49 -6.07 9.54
CA TYR A 124 -6.50 -6.40 10.58
C TYR A 124 -6.14 -7.88 10.67
N THR A 125 -6.39 -8.66 9.62
CA THR A 125 -6.04 -10.08 9.59
C THR A 125 -4.55 -10.25 9.35
N ARG A 126 -4.02 -11.45 9.65
CA ARG A 126 -2.64 -11.79 9.31
C ARG A 126 -2.45 -11.65 7.79
N CYS A 127 -1.34 -11.02 7.40
CA CYS A 127 -1.00 -10.89 6.01
C CYS A 127 -0.79 -12.26 5.36
N ASP A 128 -1.42 -12.45 4.20
CA ASP A 128 -1.13 -13.52 3.27
C ASP A 128 -0.28 -12.94 2.12
N ASN A 129 0.81 -13.59 1.74
CA ASN A 129 1.63 -13.11 0.62
C ASN A 129 0.98 -13.40 -0.73
N ASP A 130 0.09 -14.40 -0.80
CA ASP A 130 -0.53 -14.85 -2.04
C ASP A 130 -1.83 -14.08 -2.37
N ASP A 131 -2.31 -13.24 -1.45
CA ASP A 131 -3.46 -12.37 -1.69
C ASP A 131 -3.09 -11.06 -2.40
N GLU A 132 -4.08 -10.44 -3.03
CA GLU A 132 -3.93 -9.16 -3.75
C GLU A 132 -3.84 -7.95 -2.81
N ASN A 133 -4.12 -8.13 -1.52
CA ASN A 133 -4.23 -7.02 -0.59
C ASN A 133 -2.85 -6.57 -0.11
N GLU A 134 -2.72 -5.27 0.13
CA GLU A 134 -1.52 -4.75 0.75
C GLU A 134 -1.41 -5.23 2.20
N CYS A 135 -0.17 -5.32 2.66
CA CYS A 135 0.22 -5.66 4.01
C CYS A 135 1.12 -4.60 4.64
N VAL A 136 1.14 -4.58 5.97
CA VAL A 136 2.00 -3.69 6.75
C VAL A 136 2.52 -4.42 7.97
N GLY A 137 3.79 -4.16 8.32
CA GLY A 137 4.38 -4.65 9.53
C GLY A 137 3.82 -3.95 10.77
N GLY A 138 3.64 -4.71 11.84
CA GLY A 138 3.42 -4.21 13.18
C GLY A 138 4.74 -3.79 13.83
N ALA A 139 4.82 -3.97 15.15
CA ALA A 139 6.04 -3.65 15.88
C ALA A 139 7.20 -4.58 15.47
N ASN A 140 8.34 -3.97 15.16
CA ASN A 140 9.60 -4.65 14.79
C ASN A 140 9.45 -5.60 13.59
N ALA A 141 8.57 -5.27 12.64
CA ALA A 141 8.42 -5.98 11.38
C ALA A 141 8.28 -4.98 10.24
N ASN A 142 8.90 -5.27 9.09
CA ASN A 142 8.65 -4.58 7.83
C ASN A 142 7.92 -5.55 6.90
N TYR A 143 6.81 -5.10 6.32
CA TYR A 143 6.33 -5.73 5.10
C TYR A 143 6.97 -5.04 3.91
N VAL A 144 7.73 -5.78 3.10
CA VAL A 144 8.60 -5.22 2.06
C VAL A 144 8.00 -5.46 0.68
N TYR A 145 8.12 -4.45 -0.17
CA TYR A 145 7.66 -4.42 -1.55
C TYR A 145 8.79 -4.03 -2.50
N LEU A 146 8.90 -4.74 -3.62
CA LEU A 146 9.78 -4.37 -4.73
C LEU A 146 9.03 -3.41 -5.66
N LEU A 147 9.62 -2.27 -6.00
CA LEU A 147 9.06 -1.39 -7.03
C LEU A 147 9.26 -2.01 -8.40
N THR A 148 8.23 -1.95 -9.24
CA THR A 148 8.28 -2.40 -10.64
C THR A 148 8.19 -1.22 -11.59
N GLU A 149 8.65 -1.41 -12.83
CA GLU A 149 8.60 -0.38 -13.89
C GLU A 149 7.17 0.00 -14.25
#